data_AF-A0A7C1C4L1-F1
#
_entry.id   AF-A0A7C1C4L1-F1
#
_cell.length_a   1.000
_cell.length_b   1.000
_cell.length_c   1.000
_cell.angle_alpha   90.00
_cell.angle_beta   90.00
_cell.angle_gamma   90.00
#
_symmetry.space_group_name_H-M   'P 1'
#
loop_
_entity.id
_entity.type
_entity.pdbx_description
1 polymer ?
#
loop_
_entity_poly.entity_id
_entity_poly.type
_entity_poly.pdbx_seq_one_letter_code
_entity_poly.pdbx_strand_id
1 'polypeptide(L)'
;ALEKAGGPELVKQVMEEKVASGETYLTSIHHRETINLLRDGLVDAGPVWLSEALYQQKHGKTFDYVTIPAEHDVIGRYFIAHVDKTSRHPDAARKFIDFMTSESGRKIYAGYGFLSGM
;
A
#
# COMPACT_ATOMS: atom_id res chain seq x y z
N ALA A 1 -8.45 -8.87 -1.64
CA ALA A 1 -9.28 -8.72 -0.43
C ALA A 1 -10.72 -9.07 -0.70
N LEU A 2 -11.47 -8.26 -1.48
CA LEU A 2 -12.91 -8.47 -1.72
C LEU A 2 -13.26 -9.88 -2.22
N GLU A 3 -12.61 -10.33 -3.29
CA GLU A 3 -12.86 -11.67 -3.86
C GLU A 3 -12.58 -12.79 -2.85
N LYS A 4 -11.50 -12.68 -2.06
CA LYS A 4 -11.19 -13.65 -1.01
C LYS A 4 -12.18 -13.63 0.15
N ALA A 5 -12.81 -12.48 0.41
CA ALA A 5 -13.73 -12.28 1.54
C ALA A 5 -15.17 -12.68 1.21
N GLY A 6 -15.61 -12.50 -0.03
CA GLY A 6 -17.01 -12.71 -0.41
C GLY A 6 -17.23 -13.12 -1.86
N GLY A 7 -16.20 -13.60 -2.55
CA GLY A 7 -16.31 -14.12 -3.91
C GLY A 7 -16.58 -13.05 -4.98
N PRO A 8 -16.90 -13.48 -6.21
CA PRO A 8 -17.18 -12.58 -7.33
C PRO A 8 -18.42 -11.71 -7.09
N GLU A 9 -19.40 -12.17 -6.31
CA GLU A 9 -20.59 -11.39 -5.96
C GLU A 9 -20.23 -10.14 -5.17
N LEU A 10 -19.35 -10.25 -4.16
CA LEU A 10 -18.90 -9.10 -3.39
C LEU A 10 -18.06 -8.14 -4.24
N VAL A 11 -17.25 -8.66 -5.16
CA VAL A 11 -16.49 -7.84 -6.11
C VAL A 11 -17.44 -7.02 -6.97
N LYS A 12 -18.45 -7.67 -7.58
CA LYS A 12 -19.46 -7.00 -8.40
C LYS A 12 -20.21 -5.92 -7.61
N GLN A 13 -20.65 -6.27 -6.40
CA GLN A 13 -21.37 -5.34 -5.54
C GLN A 13 -20.56 -4.06 -5.26
N VAL A 14 -19.28 -4.20 -4.90
CA VAL A 14 -18.44 -3.05 -4.53
C VAL A 14 -17.92 -2.30 -5.75
N MET A 15 -17.45 -3.01 -6.77
CA MET A 15 -16.72 -2.41 -7.90
C MET A 15 -17.64 -1.97 -9.05
N GLU A 16 -18.88 -2.45 -9.09
CA GLU A 16 -19.83 -2.08 -10.14
C GLU A 16 -21.08 -1.42 -9.56
N GLU A 17 -21.83 -2.12 -8.71
CA GLU A 17 -23.14 -1.67 -8.25
C GLU A 17 -23.02 -0.41 -7.37
N LYS A 18 -22.10 -0.43 -6.41
CA LYS A 18 -21.82 0.73 -5.55
C LYS A 18 -21.09 1.87 -6.25
N VAL A 19 -20.32 1.56 -7.30
CA VAL A 19 -19.74 2.61 -8.13
C VAL A 19 -20.84 3.33 -8.91
N ALA A 20 -21.79 2.58 -9.48
CA ALA A 20 -22.93 3.15 -10.20
C ALA A 20 -23.87 3.95 -9.29
N SER A 21 -24.05 3.54 -8.03
CA SER A 21 -24.87 4.28 -7.05
C SER A 21 -24.15 5.47 -6.40
N GLY A 22 -22.83 5.60 -6.57
CA GLY A 22 -22.01 6.63 -5.94
C GLY A 22 -21.57 6.32 -4.51
N GLU A 23 -21.88 5.13 -4.00
CA GLU A 23 -21.43 4.64 -2.68
C GLU A 23 -19.96 4.19 -2.67
N THR A 24 -19.34 4.00 -3.83
CA THR A 24 -17.91 3.65 -3.95
C THR A 24 -17.20 4.63 -4.87
N TYR A 25 -16.15 5.24 -4.33
CA TYR A 25 -15.22 6.07 -5.07
C TYR A 25 -14.02 5.23 -5.55
N LEU A 26 -13.79 5.16 -6.86
CA LEU A 26 -12.60 4.54 -7.41
C LEU A 26 -11.46 5.56 -7.49
N THR A 27 -10.38 5.31 -6.76
CA THR A 27 -9.16 6.13 -6.83
C THR A 27 -8.61 6.12 -8.25
N SER A 28 -8.22 7.29 -8.77
CA SER A 28 -7.79 7.45 -10.16
C SER A 28 -6.28 7.42 -10.36
N ILE A 29 -5.52 7.74 -9.30
CA ILE A 29 -4.05 7.86 -9.38
C ILE A 29 -3.38 6.75 -8.58
N HIS A 30 -3.76 6.61 -7.31
CA HIS A 30 -3.07 5.75 -6.35
C HIS A 30 -3.83 5.62 -5.03
N HIS A 31 -3.58 4.55 -4.27
CA HIS A 31 -4.14 4.36 -2.91
C HIS A 31 -3.76 5.47 -1.90
N ARG A 32 -2.86 6.41 -2.26
CA ARG A 32 -2.52 7.56 -1.42
C ARG A 32 -3.57 8.66 -1.49
N GLU A 33 -4.42 8.62 -2.53
CA GLU A 33 -5.58 9.50 -2.68
C GLU A 33 -6.59 9.30 -1.54
N THR A 34 -6.74 8.07 -1.06
CA THR A 34 -7.65 7.69 0.04
C THR A 34 -7.48 8.56 1.28
N ILE A 35 -6.25 8.95 1.64
CA ILE A 35 -5.99 9.77 2.83
C ILE A 35 -6.58 11.17 2.68
N ASN A 36 -6.51 11.77 1.49
CA ASN A 36 -7.11 13.08 1.25
C ASN A 36 -8.62 12.98 1.17
N LEU A 37 -9.17 11.94 0.53
CA LEU A 37 -10.62 11.71 0.49
C LEU A 37 -11.22 11.55 1.89
N LEU A 38 -10.53 10.83 2.79
CA LEU A 38 -10.93 10.71 4.20
C LEU A 38 -10.86 12.07 4.92
N ARG A 39 -9.79 12.85 4.70
CA ARG A 39 -9.62 14.18 5.30
C ARG A 39 -10.73 15.15 4.87
N ASP A 40 -11.11 15.09 3.60
CA ASP A 40 -12.10 15.97 3.00
C ASP A 40 -13.54 15.50 3.27
N GLY A 41 -13.72 14.37 3.98
CA GLY A 41 -15.02 13.81 4.33
C GLY A 41 -15.80 13.25 3.13
N LEU A 42 -15.10 12.92 2.04
CA LEU A 42 -15.70 12.38 0.81
C LEU A 42 -15.91 10.87 0.88
N VAL A 43 -15.19 10.18 1.75
CA VAL A 43 -15.34 8.74 2.01
C VAL A 43 -15.22 8.47 3.51
N ASP A 44 -15.89 7.42 3.98
CA ASP A 44 -15.83 7.01 5.40
C ASP A 44 -14.66 6.06 5.70
N ALA A 45 -14.23 5.29 4.69
CA ALA A 45 -13.16 4.31 4.79
C ALA A 45 -12.54 4.04 3.41
N GLY A 46 -11.32 3.50 3.39
CA GLY A 46 -10.73 3.00 2.15
C GLY A 46 -9.50 2.12 2.40
N PRO A 47 -9.26 1.13 1.54
CA PRO A 47 -8.12 0.23 1.68
C PRO A 47 -6.81 0.97 1.37
N VAL A 48 -5.81 0.79 2.24
CA VAL A 48 -4.44 1.29 2.07
C VAL A 48 -3.44 0.21 2.48
N TRP A 49 -2.16 0.33 2.10
CA TRP A 49 -1.12 -0.50 2.68
C TRP A 49 -0.92 -0.18 4.16
N LEU A 50 -0.58 -1.20 4.96
CA LEU A 50 -0.31 -1.03 6.39
C LEU A 50 0.75 0.04 6.67
N SER A 51 1.77 0.15 5.82
CA SER A 51 2.81 1.17 5.93
C SER A 51 2.27 2.60 5.83
N GLU A 52 1.23 2.83 5.02
CA GLU A 52 0.56 4.13 4.92
C GLU A 52 -0.24 4.42 6.20
N ALA A 53 -1.03 3.46 6.69
CA ALA A 53 -1.80 3.63 7.93
C ALA A 53 -0.88 3.94 9.14
N LEU A 54 0.23 3.21 9.26
CA LEU A 54 1.23 3.43 10.31
C LEU A 54 1.96 4.77 10.14
N TYR A 55 2.24 5.18 8.90
CA TYR A 55 2.81 6.49 8.62
C TYR A 55 1.89 7.62 9.09
N GLN A 56 0.60 7.56 8.76
CA GLN A 56 -0.38 8.55 9.21
C GLN A 56 -0.45 8.58 10.74
N GLN A 57 -0.63 7.43 11.40
CA GLN A 57 -0.66 7.32 12.87
C GLN A 57 0.56 7.95 13.55
N LYS A 58 1.76 7.79 12.97
CA LYS A 58 3.00 8.38 13.49
C LYS A 58 3.06 9.91 13.37
N HIS A 59 2.44 10.47 12.33
CA HIS A 59 2.54 11.91 12.00
C HIS A 59 1.28 12.71 12.34
N GLY A 60 0.24 12.04 12.85
CA GLY A 60 -0.98 12.67 13.34
C GLY A 60 -2.08 11.61 13.46
N LYS A 61 -2.73 11.52 14.63
CA LYS A 61 -3.86 10.59 14.85
C LYS A 61 -5.14 11.06 14.13
N THR A 62 -5.08 11.19 12.81
CA THR A 62 -6.19 11.70 12.02
C THR A 62 -7.17 10.60 11.63
N PHE A 63 -6.71 9.35 11.52
CA PHE A 63 -7.55 8.23 11.07
C PHE A 63 -7.19 6.95 11.83
N ASP A 64 -8.20 6.21 12.27
CA ASP A 64 -8.04 4.85 12.76
C ASP A 64 -7.94 3.86 11.59
N TYR A 65 -7.37 2.68 11.84
CA TYR A 65 -7.33 1.61 10.86
C TYR A 65 -7.71 0.28 11.52
N VAL A 66 -8.29 -0.61 10.72
CA VAL A 66 -8.52 -2.01 11.07
C VAL A 66 -7.75 -2.89 10.10
N THR A 67 -7.21 -4.00 10.59
CA THR A 67 -6.48 -4.94 9.74
C THR A 67 -7.46 -5.84 8.99
N ILE A 68 -7.15 -6.11 7.72
CA ILE A 68 -7.85 -7.15 6.96
C ILE A 68 -7.39 -8.52 7.51
N PRO A 69 -8.30 -9.47 7.78
CA PRO A 69 -7.93 -10.82 8.20
C PRO A 69 -6.96 -11.49 7.21
N ALA A 70 -5.99 -12.24 7.72
CA ALA A 70 -4.88 -12.79 6.92
C ALA A 70 -5.34 -13.68 5.76
N GLU A 71 -6.45 -14.40 5.94
CA GLU A 71 -7.10 -15.23 4.92
C GLU A 71 -7.64 -14.43 3.72
N HIS A 72 -7.96 -13.15 3.92
CA HIS A 72 -8.47 -12.24 2.90
C HIS A 72 -7.43 -11.23 2.43
N ASP A 73 -6.35 -11.06 3.20
CA ASP A 73 -5.32 -10.06 2.93
C ASP A 73 -4.43 -10.44 1.74
N VAL A 74 -3.73 -9.45 1.22
CA VAL A 74 -2.78 -9.58 0.12
C VAL A 74 -1.42 -9.06 0.58
N ILE A 75 -0.45 -9.96 0.72
CA ILE A 75 0.92 -9.59 1.10
C ILE A 75 1.67 -9.14 -0.15
N GLY A 76 1.94 -7.84 -0.25
CA GLY A 76 2.80 -7.26 -1.27
C GLY A 76 4.27 -7.65 -1.06
N ARG A 77 4.94 -8.08 -2.13
CA ARG A 77 6.39 -8.31 -2.14
C ARG A 77 7.07 -7.23 -2.98
N TYR A 78 8.06 -6.57 -2.40
CA TYR A 78 8.82 -5.52 -3.06
C TYR A 78 10.17 -6.06 -3.51
N PHE A 79 10.53 -5.71 -4.74
CA PHE A 79 11.78 -6.11 -5.37
C PHE A 79 12.51 -4.87 -5.86
N ILE A 80 13.84 -4.92 -5.80
CA ILE A 80 14.71 -3.92 -6.38
C ILE A 80 15.65 -4.63 -7.36
N ALA A 81 15.88 -4.01 -8.52
CA ALA A 81 16.74 -4.56 -9.57
C ALA A 81 17.66 -3.48 -10.10
N HIS A 82 18.86 -3.89 -10.52
CA HIS A 82 19.78 -3.05 -11.26
C HIS A 82 19.44 -3.10 -12.76
N VAL A 83 19.50 -1.96 -13.45
CA VAL A 83 19.31 -1.90 -14.90
C VAL A 83 20.69 -1.91 -15.58
N ASP A 84 21.25 -3.10 -15.79
CA ASP A 84 22.65 -3.27 -16.21
C ASP A 84 23.00 -2.67 -17.58
N LYS A 85 22.11 -2.79 -18.58
CA LYS A 85 22.47 -2.53 -19.99
C LYS A 85 22.49 -1.06 -20.38
N THR A 86 21.75 -0.22 -19.67
CA THR A 86 21.52 1.19 -20.07
C THR A 86 21.75 2.17 -18.93
N SER A 87 22.21 1.69 -17.76
CA SER A 87 22.50 2.58 -16.64
C SER A 87 23.64 3.52 -17.00
N ARG A 88 23.35 4.82 -16.92
CA ARG A 88 24.36 5.88 -17.04
C ARG A 88 25.26 5.96 -15.80
N HIS A 89 24.87 5.30 -14.71
CA HIS A 89 25.54 5.35 -13.40
C HIS A 89 25.52 3.97 -12.69
N PRO A 90 26.16 2.94 -13.25
CA PRO A 90 26.08 1.57 -12.74
C PRO A 90 26.67 1.43 -11.33
N ASP A 91 27.74 2.14 -11.02
CA ASP A 91 28.35 2.10 -9.69
C ASP A 91 27.46 2.71 -8.61
N ALA A 92 26.76 3.81 -8.94
CA ALA A 92 25.80 4.43 -8.01
C ALA A 92 24.58 3.53 -7.78
N ALA A 93 24.09 2.90 -8.83
CA ALA A 93 22.97 1.97 -8.74
C ALA A 93 23.33 0.73 -7.90
N ARG A 94 24.53 0.17 -8.07
CA ARG A 94 25.05 -0.91 -7.21
C ARG A 94 25.11 -0.48 -5.74
N LYS A 95 25.74 0.66 -5.45
CA LYS A 95 25.82 1.20 -4.08
C LYS A 95 24.43 1.43 -3.46
N PHE A 96 23.45 1.86 -4.25
CA PHE A 96 22.08 2.05 -3.78
C PHE A 96 21.42 0.71 -3.43
N ILE A 97 21.55 -0.31 -4.29
CA ILE A 97 21.04 -1.65 -4.00
C ILE A 97 21.71 -2.26 -2.77
N ASP A 98 23.03 -2.13 -2.64
CA ASP A 98 23.79 -2.58 -1.47
C ASP A 98 23.27 -1.92 -0.19
N PHE A 99 22.98 -0.61 -0.22
CA PHE A 99 22.38 0.10 0.91
C PHE A 99 20.97 -0.39 1.21
N MET A 100 20.10 -0.48 0.21
CA MET A 100 18.69 -0.88 0.37
C MET A 100 18.58 -2.30 0.94
N THR A 101 19.52 -3.17 0.60
CA THR A 101 19.60 -4.56 1.07
C THR A 101 20.52 -4.76 2.28
N SER A 102 21.06 -3.70 2.88
CA SER A 102 21.85 -3.75 4.11
C SER A 102 20.96 -3.91 5.36
N GLU A 103 21.56 -4.21 6.51
CA GLU A 103 20.85 -4.22 7.80
C GLU A 103 20.22 -2.85 8.10
N SER A 104 20.96 -1.76 7.87
CA SER A 104 20.47 -0.39 8.06
C SER A 104 19.29 -0.06 7.15
N GLY A 105 19.37 -0.45 5.87
CA GLY A 105 18.28 -0.28 4.92
C GLY A 105 17.01 -1.03 5.35
N ARG A 106 17.16 -2.31 5.71
CA ARG A 106 16.05 -3.13 6.23
C ARG A 106 15.42 -2.53 7.50
N LYS A 107 16.23 -2.02 8.43
CA LYS A 107 15.74 -1.36 9.66
C LYS A 107 14.89 -0.12 9.37
N ILE A 108 15.26 0.67 8.35
CA ILE A 108 14.45 1.82 7.93
C ILE A 108 13.06 1.35 7.47
N TYR A 109 13.01 0.35 6.59
CA TYR A 109 11.75 -0.22 6.09
C TYR A 109 10.90 -0.81 7.22
N ALA A 110 11.50 -1.57 8.14
CA ALA A 110 10.81 -2.10 9.31
C ALA A 110 10.19 -1.00 10.18
N GLY A 111 10.87 0.14 10.34
CA GLY A 111 10.36 1.30 11.05
C GLY A 111 9.11 1.96 10.43
N TYR A 112 8.79 1.62 9.18
CA TYR A 112 7.56 2.03 8.48
C TYR A 112 6.58 0.86 8.28
N GLY A 113 6.74 -0.24 9.02
CA GLY A 113 5.80 -1.36 9.02
C GLY A 113 5.93 -2.32 7.83
N PHE A 114 7.01 -2.22 7.06
CA PHE A 114 7.32 -3.26 6.09
C PHE A 114 7.86 -4.49 6.84
N LEU A 115 7.29 -5.64 6.52
CA LEU A 115 7.79 -6.91 7.06
C LEU A 115 9.17 -7.17 6.45
N SER A 116 10.18 -7.28 7.31
CA SER A 116 11.45 -7.85 6.94
C SER A 116 11.24 -9.35 6.71
N GLY A 117 11.04 -9.75 5.45
CA GLY A 117 11.05 -11.16 5.06
C GLY A 117 12.46 -11.75 5.23
N MET A 118 12.51 -13.03 5.64
CA MET A 118 13.65 -13.94 5.44
C MET A 118 14.11 -13.92 3.99
#